data_AF-A0A5E3WZE6-F1
#
_entry.id   AF-A0A5E3WZE6-F1
#
_cell.length_a   1.000
_cell.length_b   1.000
_cell.length_c   1.000
_cell.angle_alpha   90.00
_cell.angle_beta   90.00
_cell.angle_gamma   90.00
#
_symmetry.space_group_name_H-M   'P 1'
#
loop_
_entity.id
_entity.type
_entity.pdbx_description
1 polymer ?
#
loop_
_entity_poly.entity_id
_entity_poly.type
_entity_poly.pdbx_seq_one_letter_code
_entity_poly.pdbx_strand_id
1 'polypeptide(L)'
;MFSPRGHTYALVLAAVLTFLLLFSQLETIRTYVGPLYQGVEFAPDRDAAPSRVEDKSVEFDVSGLPRILLVSAFFPLKRSKHTLADYEGWLSRFLAQVSSDLYMFCPPDIAPLIRKLRGDLPILLNTTFESPFDIPPLRGLEDTYQSMHDILDPERSYHSAELYAVWNAKPYFLDEGLARAQESNSAYYDYAFWNDAGSMRAEHTYVHWPGPNRTERFFRTAAAQSGTPKDNIIFVPFNWPPDHTLWMWNEDDGPTMAEVFSEGSFFGGAAQAIANYERSFYAYHDTWMHAGRFIGKDQTLINALIFLYPQHFFGVLVNDYPAASGVPQSSTSFGACGDSWWYYQWWLADDKEREQMADLWITPSDGASARDVDLAYSRPAGSARCRDTHLFTARQLLRKALGRFWWPPRASLAWGVARTPGRNSSLPSIPLSAPPLLDGSESTL
;
A
#
# COMPACT_ATOMS: atom_id res chain seq x y z
N MET A 1 -49.03 -33.26 36.05
CA MET A 1 -48.90 -31.88 35.56
C MET A 1 -47.60 -31.31 36.10
N PHE A 2 -46.62 -31.05 35.24
CA PHE A 2 -45.41 -30.37 35.68
C PHE A 2 -45.76 -28.91 36.01
N SER A 3 -45.22 -28.41 37.12
CA SER A 3 -45.34 -26.99 37.47
C SER A 3 -44.82 -26.13 36.31
N PRO A 4 -45.41 -24.95 36.04
CA PRO A 4 -44.95 -24.03 35.01
C PRO A 4 -43.43 -23.77 35.06
N ARG A 5 -42.85 -23.79 36.27
CA ARG A 5 -41.40 -23.66 36.47
C ARG A 5 -40.62 -24.85 35.90
N GLY A 6 -41.16 -26.05 35.98
CA GLY A 6 -40.56 -27.27 35.41
C GLY A 6 -40.43 -27.21 33.89
N HIS A 7 -41.37 -26.58 33.17
CA HIS A 7 -41.27 -26.37 31.73
C HIS A 7 -40.18 -25.34 31.37
N THR A 8 -40.07 -24.26 32.14
CA THR A 8 -39.01 -23.27 31.95
C THR A 8 -37.62 -23.87 32.16
N TYR A 9 -37.43 -24.66 33.23
CA TYR A 9 -36.15 -25.34 33.47
C TYR A 9 -35.80 -26.35 32.37
N ALA A 10 -36.79 -27.10 31.86
CA ALA A 10 -36.56 -28.05 30.77
C ALA A 10 -36.13 -27.35 29.47
N LEU A 11 -36.74 -26.21 29.13
CA LEU A 11 -36.37 -25.42 27.95
C LEU A 11 -34.98 -24.80 28.06
N VAL A 12 -34.64 -24.23 29.22
CA VAL A 12 -33.29 -23.67 29.46
C VAL A 12 -32.23 -24.78 29.38
N LEU A 13 -32.50 -25.94 29.99
CA LEU A 13 -31.58 -27.07 29.94
C LEU A 13 -31.39 -27.59 28.50
N ALA A 14 -32.47 -27.68 27.72
CA ALA A 14 -32.40 -28.08 26.31
C ALA A 14 -31.60 -27.08 25.46
N ALA A 15 -31.77 -25.77 25.69
CA ALA A 15 -31.01 -24.73 25.00
C ALA A 15 -29.51 -24.79 25.34
N VAL A 16 -29.17 -24.95 26.62
CA VAL A 16 -27.78 -25.10 27.08
C VAL A 16 -27.14 -26.36 26.49
N LEU A 17 -27.84 -27.49 26.51
CA LEU A 17 -27.32 -28.73 25.92
C LEU A 17 -27.13 -28.61 24.41
N THR A 18 -28.05 -27.95 23.71
CA THR A 18 -27.92 -27.69 22.26
C THR A 18 -26.72 -26.78 21.96
N PHE A 19 -26.54 -25.73 22.75
CA PHE A 19 -25.38 -24.83 22.63
C PHE A 19 -24.06 -25.57 22.88
N LEU A 20 -23.97 -26.37 23.94
CA LEU A 20 -22.78 -27.17 24.25
C LEU A 20 -22.47 -28.20 23.17
N LEU A 21 -23.50 -28.79 22.56
CA LEU A 21 -23.34 -29.77 21.48
C LEU A 21 -22.86 -29.08 20.19
N LEU A 22 -23.42 -27.92 19.83
CA LEU A 22 -22.95 -27.12 18.70
C LEU A 22 -21.53 -26.60 18.91
N PHE A 23 -21.21 -26.12 20.12
CA PHE A 23 -19.86 -25.65 20.47
C PHE A 23 -18.85 -26.80 20.43
N SER A 24 -19.21 -27.98 20.95
CA SER A 24 -18.37 -29.19 20.86
C SER A 24 -18.16 -29.63 19.41
N GLN A 25 -19.19 -29.59 18.55
CA GLN A 25 -19.04 -29.90 17.13
C GLN A 25 -18.15 -28.87 16.42
N LEU A 26 -18.26 -27.57 16.74
CA LEU A 26 -17.39 -26.52 16.20
C LEU A 26 -15.93 -26.70 16.63
N GLU A 27 -15.66 -26.98 17.90
CA GLU A 27 -14.30 -27.26 18.37
C GLU A 27 -13.77 -28.60 17.85
N THR A 28 -14.63 -29.59 17.62
CA THR A 28 -14.25 -30.84 16.94
C THR A 28 -13.89 -30.55 15.49
N ILE A 29 -14.69 -29.77 14.75
CA ILE A 29 -14.35 -29.34 13.39
C ILE A 29 -13.03 -28.56 13.39
N ARG A 30 -12.83 -27.62 14.33
CA ARG A 30 -11.58 -26.87 14.45
C ARG A 30 -10.38 -27.77 14.76
N THR A 31 -10.54 -28.73 15.66
CA THR A 31 -9.48 -29.63 16.12
C THR A 31 -9.16 -30.74 15.12
N TYR A 32 -10.13 -31.19 14.30
CA TYR A 32 -9.91 -32.23 13.29
C TYR A 32 -9.61 -31.66 11.90
N VAL A 33 -10.14 -30.49 11.55
CA VAL A 33 -9.83 -29.80 10.28
C VAL A 33 -8.54 -28.98 10.40
N GLY A 34 -8.23 -28.42 11.58
CA GLY A 34 -6.99 -27.67 11.82
C GLY A 34 -5.69 -28.43 11.48
N PRO A 35 -5.54 -29.71 11.87
CA PRO A 35 -4.39 -30.53 11.50
C PRO A 35 -4.42 -31.05 10.06
N LEU A 36 -5.60 -31.24 9.46
CA LEU A 36 -5.72 -31.55 8.02
C LEU A 36 -5.23 -30.40 7.13
N TYR A 37 -5.19 -29.16 7.65
CA TYR A 37 -4.56 -28.03 6.97
C TYR A 37 -3.03 -28.00 7.08
N GLN A 38 -2.41 -28.70 8.03
CA GLN A 38 -0.96 -28.72 8.19
C GLN A 38 -0.25 -29.87 7.44
N GLY A 39 -0.99 -30.86 6.94
CA GLY A 39 -0.42 -32.07 6.35
C GLY A 39 -0.82 -32.38 4.91
N VAL A 40 -1.73 -31.62 4.30
CA VAL A 40 -2.02 -31.77 2.87
C VAL A 40 -1.10 -30.83 2.10
N GLU A 41 0.03 -31.37 1.62
CA GLU A 41 0.69 -30.82 0.44
C GLU A 41 -0.32 -30.93 -0.72
N PHE A 42 -1.18 -29.92 -0.84
CA PHE A 42 -1.95 -29.74 -2.05
C PHE A 42 -0.93 -29.54 -3.16
N ALA A 43 -0.88 -30.47 -4.12
CA ALA A 43 -0.13 -30.29 -5.35
C ALA A 43 -0.41 -28.85 -5.83
N PRO A 44 0.63 -28.02 -6.01
CA PRO A 44 0.43 -26.63 -6.39
C PRO A 44 -0.44 -26.63 -7.63
N ASP A 45 -1.55 -25.90 -7.55
CA ASP A 45 -2.43 -25.69 -8.69
C ASP A 45 -1.56 -25.13 -9.83
N ARG A 46 -1.21 -26.01 -10.77
CA ARG A 46 -0.24 -25.69 -11.84
C ARG A 46 -0.76 -24.56 -12.72
N ASP A 47 -2.06 -24.30 -12.69
CA ASP A 47 -2.72 -23.27 -13.46
C ASP A 47 -2.74 -21.89 -12.74
N ALA A 48 -2.16 -21.76 -11.54
CA ALA A 48 -2.13 -20.51 -10.77
C ALA A 48 -0.74 -20.13 -10.21
N ALA A 49 0.33 -20.81 -10.64
CA ALA A 49 1.68 -20.48 -10.20
C ALA A 49 2.04 -19.03 -10.58
N PRO A 50 2.51 -18.19 -9.62
CA PRO A 50 2.96 -16.85 -9.94
C PRO A 50 4.01 -16.90 -11.04
N SER A 51 3.74 -16.23 -12.17
CA SER A 51 4.75 -16.17 -13.23
C SER A 51 5.86 -15.25 -12.76
N ARG A 52 7.12 -15.70 -12.90
CA ARG A 52 8.20 -14.72 -13.02
C ARG A 52 7.89 -13.88 -14.25
N VAL A 53 8.22 -12.60 -14.20
CA VAL A 53 8.28 -11.79 -15.42
C VAL A 53 9.46 -12.37 -16.20
N GLU A 54 9.20 -13.40 -17.00
CA GLU A 54 10.26 -14.13 -17.72
C GLU A 54 10.85 -13.21 -18.78
N ASP A 55 12.09 -12.83 -18.50
CA ASP A 55 13.03 -12.26 -19.43
C ASP A 55 13.45 -13.33 -20.43
N LYS A 56 13.28 -13.09 -21.75
CA LYS A 56 14.31 -13.40 -22.78
C LYS A 56 13.95 -13.28 -24.27
N SER A 57 12.71 -12.99 -24.71
CA SER A 57 12.44 -13.08 -26.16
C SER A 57 11.58 -11.99 -26.80
N VAL A 58 11.14 -10.97 -26.07
CA VAL A 58 10.48 -9.83 -26.72
C VAL A 58 11.52 -8.75 -26.92
N GLU A 59 12.15 -8.71 -28.10
CA GLU A 59 12.87 -7.53 -28.56
C GLU A 59 11.85 -6.36 -28.58
N PHE A 60 12.04 -5.40 -27.67
CA PHE A 60 11.24 -4.18 -27.66
C PHE A 60 11.80 -3.24 -28.72
N ASP A 61 10.91 -2.73 -29.55
CA ASP A 61 11.21 -1.57 -30.38
C ASP A 61 11.49 -0.38 -29.46
N VAL A 62 12.75 0.05 -29.43
CA VAL A 62 13.24 1.15 -28.58
C VAL A 62 12.52 2.46 -28.91
N SER A 63 11.93 2.58 -30.11
CA SER A 63 11.15 3.76 -30.51
C SER A 63 9.73 3.80 -29.91
N GLY A 64 9.29 2.74 -29.22
CA GLY A 64 7.95 2.60 -28.62
C GLY A 64 7.94 2.31 -27.11
N LEU A 65 8.99 2.69 -26.38
CA LEU A 65 9.01 2.54 -24.91
C LEU A 65 7.93 3.40 -24.26
N PRO A 66 7.26 2.91 -23.21
CA PRO A 66 6.22 3.70 -22.56
C PRO A 66 6.84 4.93 -21.90
N ARG A 67 6.15 6.07 -22.02
CA ARG A 67 6.53 7.27 -21.28
C ARG A 67 5.91 7.22 -19.89
N ILE A 68 6.75 7.39 -18.86
CA ILE A 68 6.34 7.31 -17.46
C ILE A 68 6.44 8.68 -16.82
N LEU A 69 5.39 9.08 -16.10
CA LEU A 69 5.40 10.24 -15.21
C LEU A 69 5.55 9.78 -13.76
N LEU A 70 6.48 10.41 -13.03
CA LEU A 70 6.45 10.35 -11.57
C LEU A 70 5.66 11.53 -11.02
N VAL A 71 4.82 11.24 -10.04
CA VAL A 71 4.09 12.23 -9.27
C VAL A 71 4.51 12.13 -7.81
N SER A 72 4.79 13.27 -7.19
CA SER A 72 5.22 13.32 -5.79
C SER A 72 4.72 14.57 -5.09
N ALA A 73 4.87 14.63 -3.77
CA ALA A 73 4.63 15.85 -3.02
C ALA A 73 5.56 15.98 -1.82
N PHE A 74 5.78 17.23 -1.38
CA PHE A 74 6.46 17.52 -0.13
C PHE A 74 5.79 18.70 0.58
N PHE A 75 5.15 18.40 1.71
CA PHE A 75 4.52 19.37 2.61
C PHE A 75 5.22 19.28 3.97
N PRO A 76 6.04 20.26 4.36
CA PRO A 76 6.71 20.25 5.65
C PRO A 76 5.67 20.37 6.77
N LEU A 77 5.68 19.41 7.69
CA LEU A 77 4.76 19.39 8.82
C LEU A 77 5.38 20.06 10.04
N LYS A 78 4.57 20.77 10.82
CA LYS A 78 4.99 21.39 12.10
C LYS A 78 5.55 20.34 13.07
N ARG A 79 4.94 19.15 13.09
CA ARG A 79 5.38 17.99 13.84
C ARG A 79 5.82 16.90 12.87
N SER A 80 7.12 16.83 12.60
CA SER A 80 7.71 15.79 11.79
C SER A 80 8.60 14.87 12.63
N LYS A 81 8.63 13.58 12.29
CA LYS A 81 9.54 12.58 12.86
C LYS A 81 11.01 12.87 12.53
N HIS A 82 11.27 13.57 11.42
CA HIS A 82 12.59 13.85 10.88
C HIS A 82 12.80 15.35 10.66
N THR A 83 14.06 15.78 10.70
CA THR A 83 14.42 17.18 10.50
C THR A 83 14.32 17.57 9.02
N LEU A 84 14.22 18.86 8.73
CA LEU A 84 14.26 19.33 7.34
C LEU A 84 15.57 18.94 6.63
N ALA A 85 16.70 18.94 7.35
CA ALA A 85 17.99 18.52 6.81
C ALA A 85 18.00 17.04 6.41
N ASP A 86 17.35 16.16 7.19
CA ASP A 86 17.19 14.75 6.81
C ASP A 86 16.38 14.62 5.52
N TYR A 87 15.27 15.37 5.41
CA TYR A 87 14.46 15.39 4.18
C TYR A 87 15.21 15.98 3.00
N GLU A 88 16.02 17.03 3.15
CA GLU A 88 16.87 17.53 2.07
C GLU A 88 17.83 16.44 1.59
N GLY A 89 18.39 15.65 2.50
CA GLY A 89 19.21 14.49 2.18
C GLY A 89 18.45 13.42 1.39
N TRP A 90 17.19 13.13 1.74
CA TRP A 90 16.38 12.13 1.02
C TRP A 90 15.87 12.66 -0.33
N LEU A 91 15.38 13.90 -0.35
CA LEU A 91 14.92 14.60 -1.54
C LEU A 91 16.04 14.76 -2.55
N SER A 92 17.27 15.08 -2.12
CA SER A 92 18.40 15.23 -3.05
C SER A 92 18.70 13.93 -3.79
N ARG A 93 18.66 12.78 -3.12
CA ARG A 93 18.88 11.48 -3.77
C ARG A 93 17.82 11.17 -4.82
N PHE A 94 16.56 11.45 -4.51
CA PHE A 94 15.47 11.28 -5.47
C PHE A 94 15.54 12.31 -6.62
N LEU A 95 15.52 13.60 -6.29
CA LEU A 95 15.35 14.69 -7.24
C LEU A 95 16.57 14.92 -8.12
N ALA A 96 17.80 14.77 -7.60
CA ALA A 96 19.00 15.08 -8.36
C ALA A 96 19.42 13.95 -9.31
N GLN A 97 18.96 12.71 -9.08
CA GLN A 97 19.45 11.54 -9.79
C GLN A 97 18.43 10.90 -10.73
N VAL A 98 17.15 10.83 -10.34
CA VAL A 98 16.11 10.19 -11.16
C VAL A 98 15.72 11.10 -12.32
N SER A 99 15.99 10.69 -13.55
CA SER A 99 15.82 11.51 -14.76
C SER A 99 14.40 11.53 -15.33
N SER A 100 13.51 10.65 -14.86
CA SER A 100 12.11 10.61 -15.30
C SER A 100 11.40 11.95 -15.12
N ASP A 101 10.43 12.21 -16.00
CA ASP A 101 9.55 13.38 -15.88
C ASP A 101 8.87 13.36 -14.52
N LEU A 102 8.86 14.51 -13.85
CA LEU A 102 8.35 14.66 -12.50
C LEU A 102 7.32 15.79 -12.43
N TYR A 103 6.14 15.48 -11.92
CA TYR A 103 5.16 16.46 -11.47
C TYR A 103 5.13 16.46 -9.94
N MET A 104 5.40 17.60 -9.31
CA MET A 104 5.52 17.66 -7.85
C MET A 104 4.68 18.77 -7.24
N PHE A 105 3.96 18.42 -6.17
CA PHE A 105 3.19 19.36 -5.35
C PHE A 105 4.01 19.80 -4.13
N CYS A 106 4.05 21.10 -3.85
CA CYS A 106 4.66 21.62 -2.63
C CYS A 106 4.13 23.02 -2.31
N PRO A 107 4.17 23.49 -1.05
CA PRO A 107 3.86 24.87 -0.73
C PRO A 107 4.74 25.89 -1.48
N PRO A 108 4.25 27.11 -1.75
CA PRO A 108 4.98 28.14 -2.50
C PRO A 108 6.39 28.45 -1.95
N ASP A 109 6.55 28.47 -0.63
CA ASP A 109 7.80 28.76 0.07
C ASP A 109 8.83 27.63 -0.04
N ILE A 110 8.39 26.41 -0.36
CA ILE A 110 9.23 25.21 -0.53
C ILE A 110 9.69 25.02 -1.98
N ALA A 111 9.00 25.61 -2.95
CA ALA A 111 9.35 25.49 -4.36
C ALA A 111 10.81 25.87 -4.71
N PRO A 112 11.43 26.93 -4.12
CA PRO A 112 12.84 27.23 -4.37
C PRO A 112 13.80 26.11 -3.94
N LEU A 113 13.53 25.46 -2.81
CA LEU A 113 14.31 24.31 -2.34
C LEU A 113 14.19 23.14 -3.32
N ILE A 114 12.97 22.80 -3.73
CA ILE A 114 12.74 21.70 -4.68
C ILE A 114 13.46 21.94 -6.01
N ARG A 115 13.38 23.15 -6.57
CA ARG A 115 14.12 23.50 -7.80
C ARG A 115 15.63 23.40 -7.61
N LYS A 116 16.15 23.89 -6.48
CA LYS A 116 17.58 23.78 -6.15
C LYS A 116 18.03 22.33 -6.10
N LEU A 117 17.26 21.45 -5.46
CA LEU A 117 17.61 20.03 -5.33
C LEU A 117 17.48 19.28 -6.67
N ARG A 118 16.51 19.66 -7.50
CA ARG A 118 16.30 19.07 -8.84
C ARG A 118 17.40 19.44 -9.83
N GLY A 119 17.97 20.64 -9.72
CA GLY A 119 18.97 21.15 -10.67
C GLY A 119 18.36 21.35 -12.06
N ASP A 120 19.04 20.83 -13.08
CA ASP A 120 18.65 21.01 -14.49
C ASP A 120 17.68 19.94 -15.01
N LEU A 121 17.31 18.96 -14.18
CA LEU A 121 16.40 17.89 -14.60
C LEU A 121 14.95 18.41 -14.72
N PRO A 122 14.15 17.90 -15.69
CA PRO A 122 12.78 18.37 -15.91
C PRO A 122 11.90 18.20 -14.67
N ILE A 123 11.12 19.22 -14.34
CA ILE A 123 10.11 19.17 -13.27
C ILE A 123 8.98 20.17 -13.54
N LEU A 124 7.75 19.74 -13.30
CA LEU A 124 6.58 20.61 -13.21
C LEU A 124 6.21 20.77 -11.73
N LEU A 125 6.14 22.00 -11.25
CA LEU A 125 5.78 22.30 -9.87
C LEU A 125 4.38 22.88 -9.78
N ASN A 126 3.56 22.27 -8.93
CA ASN A 126 2.30 22.82 -8.50
C ASN A 126 2.45 23.38 -7.07
N THR A 127 2.26 24.69 -6.95
CA THR A 127 2.37 25.41 -5.67
C THR A 127 1.05 26.06 -5.27
N THR A 128 -0.08 25.53 -5.72
CA THR A 128 -1.40 26.12 -5.48
C THR A 128 -1.89 25.91 -4.04
N PHE A 129 -1.32 24.95 -3.31
CA PHE A 129 -1.76 24.55 -1.98
C PHE A 129 -0.72 24.95 -0.93
N GLU A 130 -1.12 25.69 0.10
CA GLU A 130 -0.26 26.02 1.24
C GLU A 130 -0.29 24.91 2.29
N SER A 131 -1.45 24.27 2.44
CA SER A 131 -1.73 23.20 3.38
C SER A 131 -2.25 21.93 2.68
N PRO A 132 -2.01 20.74 3.24
CA PRO A 132 -2.69 19.52 2.81
C PRO A 132 -4.22 19.62 2.86
N PHE A 133 -4.78 20.47 3.73
CA PHE A 133 -6.22 20.71 3.80
C PHE A 133 -6.74 21.73 2.76
N ASP A 134 -5.88 22.30 1.90
CA ASP A 134 -6.35 23.11 0.75
C ASP A 134 -6.72 22.24 -0.45
N ILE A 135 -6.31 20.97 -0.42
CA ILE A 135 -6.45 19.97 -1.48
C ILE A 135 -7.93 19.61 -1.61
N PRO A 136 -8.54 19.63 -2.82
CA PRO A 136 -9.98 19.58 -2.99
C PRO A 136 -10.74 18.48 -2.22
N PRO A 137 -10.37 17.18 -2.29
CA PRO A 137 -11.07 16.13 -1.53
C PRO A 137 -10.94 16.24 -0.01
N LEU A 138 -9.98 17.02 0.50
CA LEU A 138 -9.70 17.17 1.93
C LEU A 138 -10.11 18.53 2.48
N ARG A 139 -10.59 19.42 1.60
CA ARG A 139 -10.88 20.80 1.96
C ARG A 139 -11.97 20.90 3.01
N GLY A 140 -11.64 21.56 4.12
CA GLY A 140 -12.55 21.74 5.25
C GLY A 140 -12.68 20.51 6.15
N LEU A 141 -11.83 19.48 5.99
CA LEU A 141 -11.84 18.28 6.85
C LEU A 141 -10.84 18.34 8.01
N GLU A 142 -10.18 19.48 8.25
CA GLU A 142 -9.14 19.64 9.28
C GLU A 142 -9.65 19.23 10.67
N ASP A 143 -10.77 19.79 11.12
CA ASP A 143 -11.38 19.45 12.42
C ASP A 143 -11.78 17.97 12.50
N THR A 144 -12.21 17.39 11.37
CA THR A 144 -12.62 15.98 11.29
C THR A 144 -11.41 15.06 11.47
N TYR A 145 -10.31 15.35 10.76
CA TYR A 145 -9.06 14.61 10.88
C TYR A 145 -8.43 14.77 12.26
N GLN A 146 -8.48 15.98 12.82
CA GLN A 146 -8.00 16.25 14.17
C GLN A 146 -8.81 15.44 15.21
N SER A 147 -10.14 15.43 15.08
CA SER A 147 -11.00 14.65 15.96
C SER A 147 -10.74 13.14 15.86
N MET A 148 -10.60 12.60 14.64
CA MET A 148 -10.27 11.19 14.44
C MET A 148 -8.90 10.83 15.00
N HIS A 149 -7.89 11.69 14.80
CA HIS A 149 -6.57 11.51 15.37
C HIS A 149 -6.61 11.47 16.91
N ASP A 150 -7.32 12.38 17.54
CA ASP A 150 -7.31 12.48 18.99
C ASP A 150 -8.06 11.31 19.66
N ILE A 151 -9.15 10.84 19.04
CA ILE A 151 -10.07 9.87 19.62
C ILE A 151 -9.76 8.43 19.19
N LEU A 152 -9.45 8.21 17.90
CA LEU A 152 -9.44 6.87 17.30
C LEU A 152 -8.04 6.35 16.95
N ASP A 153 -7.03 7.22 16.86
CA ASP A 153 -5.70 6.81 16.41
C ASP A 153 -4.87 6.19 17.54
N PRO A 154 -4.53 4.88 17.46
CA PRO A 154 -3.62 4.27 18.43
C PRO A 154 -2.18 4.80 18.33
N GLU A 155 -1.83 5.45 17.23
CA GLU A 155 -0.48 5.93 16.89
C GLU A 155 -0.32 7.46 16.95
N ARG A 156 -1.28 8.16 17.58
CA ARG A 156 -1.31 9.63 17.74
C ARG A 156 -0.08 10.27 18.39
N SER A 157 0.79 9.46 18.98
CA SER A 157 2.05 9.92 19.59
C SER A 157 3.12 10.27 18.56
N TYR A 158 3.02 9.79 17.33
CA TYR A 158 3.97 10.09 16.25
C TYR A 158 3.30 10.42 14.90
N HIS A 159 1.98 10.37 14.82
CA HIS A 159 1.21 10.87 13.69
C HIS A 159 0.58 12.23 13.99
N SER A 160 0.00 12.85 12.96
CA SER A 160 -0.77 14.09 13.06
C SER A 160 -1.89 14.11 12.02
N ALA A 161 -2.88 14.97 12.21
CA ALA A 161 -3.97 15.17 11.26
C ALA A 161 -3.45 15.62 9.88
N GLU A 162 -2.45 16.51 9.84
CA GLU A 162 -1.85 16.99 8.60
C GLU A 162 -1.08 15.89 7.87
N LEU A 163 -0.41 14.99 8.59
CA LEU A 163 0.26 13.84 7.99
C LEU A 163 -0.74 12.92 7.27
N TYR A 164 -1.86 12.62 7.94
CA TYR A 164 -2.95 11.85 7.36
C TYR A 164 -3.58 12.54 6.15
N ALA A 165 -3.70 13.86 6.17
CA ALA A 165 -4.16 14.61 5.02
C ALA A 165 -3.19 14.49 3.83
N VAL A 166 -1.87 14.56 4.04
CA VAL A 166 -0.88 14.31 2.96
C VAL A 166 -1.04 12.89 2.41
N TRP A 167 -1.22 11.89 3.27
CA TRP A 167 -1.38 10.49 2.86
C TRP A 167 -2.65 10.27 2.04
N ASN A 168 -3.79 10.81 2.49
CA ASN A 168 -5.05 10.67 1.79
C ASN A 168 -5.17 11.59 0.57
N ALA A 169 -4.26 12.54 0.35
CA ALA A 169 -4.21 13.36 -0.86
C ALA A 169 -3.53 12.66 -2.05
N LYS A 170 -2.80 11.57 -1.84
CA LYS A 170 -1.99 10.91 -2.88
C LYS A 170 -2.79 10.50 -4.12
N PRO A 171 -4.00 9.91 -4.01
CA PRO A 171 -4.79 9.55 -5.20
C PRO A 171 -5.16 10.77 -6.04
N TYR A 172 -5.57 11.86 -5.40
CA TYR A 172 -5.83 13.14 -6.07
C TYR A 172 -4.58 13.70 -6.74
N PHE A 173 -3.44 13.72 -6.03
CA PHE A 173 -2.19 14.21 -6.61
C PHE A 173 -1.81 13.43 -7.86
N LEU A 174 -1.91 12.10 -7.83
CA LEU A 174 -1.56 11.28 -8.97
C LEU A 174 -2.44 11.57 -10.19
N ASP A 175 -3.76 11.65 -10.00
CA ASP A 175 -4.71 11.94 -11.09
C ASP A 175 -4.54 13.36 -11.65
N GLU A 176 -4.59 14.37 -10.77
CA GLU A 176 -4.45 15.78 -11.16
C GLU A 176 -3.05 16.05 -11.75
N GLY A 177 -2.00 15.49 -11.16
CA GLY A 177 -0.62 15.65 -11.63
C GLY A 177 -0.41 15.09 -13.03
N LEU A 178 -0.99 13.92 -13.32
CA LEU A 178 -0.98 13.35 -14.66
C LEU A 178 -1.74 14.24 -15.66
N ALA A 179 -2.98 14.63 -15.34
CA ALA A 179 -3.79 15.47 -16.22
C ALA A 179 -3.07 16.79 -16.57
N ARG A 180 -2.48 17.45 -15.58
CA ARG A 180 -1.77 18.73 -15.76
C ARG A 180 -0.44 18.58 -16.47
N ALA A 181 0.29 17.48 -16.25
CA ALA A 181 1.52 17.21 -16.97
C ALA A 181 1.25 17.01 -18.47
N GLN A 182 0.20 16.28 -18.81
CA GLN A 182 -0.20 16.06 -20.20
C GLN A 182 -0.59 17.37 -20.89
N GLU A 183 -1.38 18.21 -20.20
CA GLU A 183 -1.77 19.53 -20.68
C GLU A 183 -0.55 20.45 -20.89
N SER A 184 0.34 20.55 -19.90
CA SER A 184 1.45 21.51 -19.90
C SER A 184 2.56 21.12 -20.88
N ASN A 185 2.90 19.84 -20.97
CA ASN A 185 4.00 19.36 -21.81
C ASN A 185 3.56 19.00 -23.23
N SER A 186 2.25 19.06 -23.54
CA SER A 186 1.69 18.49 -24.78
C SER A 186 2.19 17.06 -25.02
N ALA A 187 2.30 16.30 -23.93
CA ALA A 187 2.91 14.98 -23.89
C ALA A 187 1.87 13.94 -23.49
N TYR A 188 1.95 12.76 -24.10
CA TYR A 188 1.20 11.60 -23.65
C TYR A 188 2.08 10.73 -22.74
N TYR A 189 1.53 10.31 -21.60
CA TYR A 189 2.17 9.37 -20.68
C TYR A 189 1.36 8.08 -20.68
N ASP A 190 2.03 6.95 -20.91
CA ASP A 190 1.41 5.62 -20.85
C ASP A 190 1.08 5.23 -19.41
N TYR A 191 1.94 5.63 -18.48
CA TYR A 191 1.79 5.35 -17.05
C TYR A 191 2.18 6.56 -16.21
N ALA A 192 1.54 6.66 -15.05
CA ALA A 192 2.02 7.52 -13.99
C ALA A 192 2.05 6.77 -12.66
N PHE A 193 2.99 7.15 -11.80
CA PHE A 193 3.12 6.58 -10.46
C PHE A 193 3.26 7.66 -9.41
N TRP A 194 2.52 7.52 -8.32
CA TRP A 194 2.85 8.16 -7.08
C TRP A 194 4.15 7.56 -6.54
N ASN A 195 5.08 8.41 -6.10
CA ASN A 195 6.24 8.01 -5.32
C ASN A 195 6.45 9.02 -4.19
N ASP A 196 6.49 8.54 -2.95
CA ASP A 196 6.83 9.39 -1.80
C ASP A 196 8.19 10.06 -2.02
N ALA A 197 8.26 11.38 -1.85
CA ALA A 197 9.49 12.14 -2.12
C ALA A 197 10.67 11.72 -1.21
N GLY A 198 10.36 11.11 -0.06
CA GLY A 198 11.32 10.58 0.91
C GLY A 198 11.55 9.07 0.80
N SER A 199 11.21 8.42 -0.33
CA SER A 199 11.37 6.98 -0.52
C SER A 199 12.82 6.56 -0.79
N MET A 200 13.63 7.43 -1.43
CA MET A 200 15.03 7.16 -1.75
C MET A 200 15.96 7.61 -0.62
N ARG A 201 15.92 6.89 0.50
CA ARG A 201 16.63 7.27 1.74
C ARG A 201 18.09 6.83 1.79
N ALA A 202 18.46 5.81 1.03
CA ALA A 202 19.81 5.30 0.94
C ALA A 202 20.46 5.73 -0.38
N GLU A 203 21.79 5.60 -0.46
CA GLU A 203 22.49 5.69 -1.74
C GLU A 203 21.91 4.66 -2.72
N HIS A 204 21.78 5.05 -3.99
CA HIS A 204 21.27 4.18 -5.04
C HIS A 204 21.89 4.48 -6.40
N THR A 205 21.75 3.55 -7.34
CA THR A 205 22.26 3.68 -8.72
C THR A 205 21.18 4.03 -9.74
N TYR A 206 19.91 4.15 -9.31
CA TYR A 206 18.78 4.42 -10.20
C TYR A 206 18.91 5.78 -10.89
N VAL A 207 18.73 5.80 -12.21
CA VAL A 207 18.71 7.03 -13.02
C VAL A 207 17.42 7.06 -13.83
N HIS A 208 17.17 6.03 -14.64
CA HIS A 208 16.00 5.92 -15.53
C HIS A 208 14.89 5.13 -14.85
N TRP A 209 14.48 5.59 -13.67
CA TRP A 209 13.54 4.88 -12.83
C TRP A 209 12.15 5.55 -12.81
N PRO A 210 11.04 4.78 -12.88
CA PRO A 210 10.95 3.34 -13.14
C PRO A 210 11.42 2.97 -14.55
N GLY A 211 11.95 1.76 -14.71
CA GLY A 211 12.40 1.25 -15.99
C GLY A 211 11.23 1.10 -16.97
N PRO A 212 11.21 1.80 -18.13
CA PRO A 212 10.09 1.73 -19.07
C PRO A 212 9.78 0.32 -19.58
N ASN A 213 10.83 -0.43 -19.92
CA ASN A 213 10.71 -1.81 -20.38
C ASN A 213 10.14 -2.72 -19.28
N ARG A 214 10.66 -2.60 -18.06
CA ARG A 214 10.18 -3.35 -16.90
C ARG A 214 8.70 -3.04 -16.62
N THR A 215 8.33 -1.77 -16.72
CA THR A 215 6.97 -1.26 -16.52
C THR A 215 5.98 -1.87 -17.52
N GLU A 216 6.27 -1.80 -18.83
CA GLU A 216 5.38 -2.38 -19.85
C GLU A 216 5.26 -3.90 -19.70
N ARG A 217 6.38 -4.59 -19.43
CA ARG A 217 6.39 -6.05 -19.23
C ARG A 217 5.48 -6.47 -18.08
N PHE A 218 5.54 -5.77 -16.94
CA PHE A 218 4.69 -6.17 -15.81
C PHE A 218 3.22 -5.92 -16.11
N PHE A 219 2.87 -4.77 -16.70
CA PHE A 219 1.47 -4.43 -16.95
C PHE A 219 0.82 -5.36 -17.97
N ARG A 220 1.58 -5.79 -19.00
CA ARG A 220 1.14 -6.86 -19.92
C ARG A 220 0.95 -8.19 -19.20
N THR A 221 1.91 -8.59 -18.37
CA THR A 221 1.83 -9.84 -17.60
C THR A 221 0.62 -9.82 -16.67
N ALA A 222 0.41 -8.71 -15.97
CA ALA A 222 -0.72 -8.49 -15.10
C ALA A 222 -2.06 -8.60 -15.85
N ALA A 223 -2.19 -7.94 -16.99
CA ALA A 223 -3.38 -8.02 -17.82
C ALA A 223 -3.66 -9.46 -18.30
N ALA A 224 -2.62 -10.18 -18.73
CA ALA A 224 -2.76 -11.57 -19.17
C ALA A 224 -3.19 -12.51 -18.02
N GLN A 225 -2.62 -12.33 -16.82
CA GLN A 225 -2.90 -13.18 -15.65
C GLN A 225 -4.29 -12.93 -15.03
N SER A 226 -4.76 -11.68 -15.00
CA SER A 226 -6.09 -11.35 -14.43
C SER A 226 -7.23 -11.46 -15.42
N GLY A 227 -6.96 -11.27 -16.71
CA GLY A 227 -7.99 -10.93 -17.69
C GLY A 227 -8.51 -9.48 -17.55
N THR A 228 -7.96 -8.67 -16.65
CA THR A 228 -8.29 -7.25 -16.52
C THR A 228 -7.50 -6.47 -17.58
N PRO A 229 -8.13 -5.54 -18.33
CA PRO A 229 -7.39 -4.69 -19.25
C PRO A 229 -6.30 -3.90 -18.54
N LYS A 230 -5.15 -3.73 -19.19
CA LYS A 230 -3.99 -2.96 -18.70
C LYS A 230 -4.39 -1.60 -18.13
N ASP A 231 -5.28 -0.91 -18.83
CA ASP A 231 -5.73 0.43 -18.48
C ASP A 231 -6.71 0.48 -17.29
N ASN A 232 -6.97 -0.67 -16.67
CA ASN A 232 -7.79 -0.83 -15.46
C ASN A 232 -7.02 -1.50 -14.31
N ILE A 233 -5.69 -1.56 -14.38
CA ILE A 233 -4.82 -2.14 -13.36
C ILE A 233 -4.04 -1.04 -12.65
N ILE A 234 -3.98 -1.13 -11.32
CA ILE A 234 -3.10 -0.36 -10.45
C ILE A 234 -2.03 -1.29 -9.90
N PHE A 235 -0.77 -0.85 -10.00
CA PHE A 235 0.35 -1.44 -9.29
C PHE A 235 0.41 -0.90 -7.85
N VAL A 236 0.57 -1.78 -6.87
CA VAL A 236 0.82 -1.47 -5.45
C VAL A 236 1.80 -2.52 -4.90
N PRO A 237 2.92 -2.15 -4.26
CA PRO A 237 3.80 -3.09 -3.60
C PRO A 237 3.13 -3.78 -2.41
N PHE A 238 3.47 -5.06 -2.20
CA PHE A 238 3.03 -5.84 -1.03
C PHE A 238 4.23 -6.20 -0.17
N ASN A 239 4.17 -5.81 1.10
CA ASN A 239 5.22 -6.16 2.06
C ASN A 239 5.03 -7.59 2.57
N TRP A 240 3.80 -7.94 2.94
CA TRP A 240 3.44 -9.25 3.50
C TRP A 240 2.15 -9.78 2.86
N PRO A 241 1.85 -11.08 2.95
CA PRO A 241 0.49 -11.57 2.80
C PRO A 241 -0.36 -11.09 3.99
N PRO A 242 -1.67 -10.80 3.79
CA PRO A 242 -2.54 -10.49 4.91
C PRO A 242 -2.68 -11.67 5.88
N ASP A 243 -2.90 -11.35 7.14
CA ASP A 243 -3.17 -12.23 8.24
C ASP A 243 -4.49 -12.96 8.00
N HIS A 244 -4.44 -14.26 8.26
CA HIS A 244 -5.57 -15.16 8.09
C HIS A 244 -6.83 -14.70 8.86
N THR A 245 -6.73 -13.91 9.92
CA THR A 245 -7.86 -13.35 10.68
C THR A 245 -8.77 -12.46 9.84
N LEU A 246 -8.28 -11.91 8.73
CA LEU A 246 -9.06 -11.11 7.79
C LEU A 246 -9.92 -11.95 6.83
N TRP A 247 -9.96 -13.28 6.97
CA TRP A 247 -10.73 -14.16 6.07
C TRP A 247 -12.25 -13.87 6.06
N MET A 248 -12.79 -13.29 7.15
CA MET A 248 -14.19 -12.86 7.27
C MET A 248 -14.38 -11.35 7.09
N TRP A 249 -13.32 -10.60 6.80
CA TRP A 249 -13.43 -9.15 6.61
C TRP A 249 -14.44 -8.84 5.50
N ASN A 250 -15.27 -7.84 5.75
CA ASN A 250 -16.25 -7.33 4.80
C ASN A 250 -16.29 -5.79 4.82
N GLU A 251 -16.99 -5.19 3.87
CA GLU A 251 -17.04 -3.74 3.69
C GLU A 251 -17.50 -2.94 4.93
N ASP A 252 -18.42 -3.47 5.73
CA ASP A 252 -18.99 -2.79 6.90
C ASP A 252 -18.00 -2.71 8.08
N ASP A 253 -16.96 -3.57 8.06
CA ASP A 253 -15.88 -3.54 9.03
C ASP A 253 -15.01 -2.26 8.89
N GLY A 254 -15.05 -1.62 7.72
CA GLY A 254 -14.28 -0.42 7.42
C GLY A 254 -12.83 -0.69 7.04
N PRO A 255 -11.97 0.35 7.03
CA PRO A 255 -10.56 0.20 6.70
C PRO A 255 -9.85 -0.81 7.60
N THR A 256 -8.97 -1.64 7.04
CA THR A 256 -8.31 -2.72 7.77
C THR A 256 -7.23 -2.18 8.72
N MET A 257 -7.60 -1.86 9.96
CA MET A 257 -6.68 -1.26 10.95
C MET A 257 -5.64 -2.22 11.51
N ALA A 258 -5.94 -3.52 11.52
CA ALA A 258 -5.12 -4.54 12.18
C ALA A 258 -3.84 -4.88 11.42
N GLU A 259 -3.77 -4.57 10.12
CA GLU A 259 -2.65 -5.00 9.29
C GLU A 259 -2.45 -4.14 8.04
N VAL A 260 -1.19 -3.82 7.81
CA VAL A 260 -0.72 -3.09 6.63
C VAL A 260 0.12 -4.05 5.79
N PHE A 261 -0.51 -4.67 4.80
CA PHE A 261 0.16 -5.61 3.91
C PHE A 261 0.57 -4.99 2.57
N SER A 262 -0.04 -3.86 2.17
CA SER A 262 0.35 -3.06 1.00
C SER A 262 1.05 -1.76 1.38
N GLU A 263 1.83 -1.20 0.46
CA GLU A 263 2.60 0.03 0.66
C GLU A 263 1.89 1.23 0.03
N GLY A 264 1.62 2.27 0.82
CA GLY A 264 1.03 3.53 0.35
C GLY A 264 2.05 4.50 -0.23
N SER A 265 3.33 4.15 -0.20
CA SER A 265 4.44 5.00 -0.63
C SER A 265 4.70 4.96 -2.14
N PHE A 266 4.14 3.98 -2.84
CA PHE A 266 4.21 3.87 -4.29
C PHE A 266 2.99 3.15 -4.85
N PHE A 267 2.34 3.75 -5.84
CA PHE A 267 1.28 3.09 -6.61
C PHE A 267 1.05 3.81 -7.93
N GLY A 268 0.44 3.14 -8.91
CA GLY A 268 0.07 3.81 -10.15
C GLY A 268 -0.31 2.89 -11.29
N GLY A 269 -0.55 3.49 -12.45
CA GLY A 269 -0.94 2.78 -13.66
C GLY A 269 -1.29 3.71 -14.81
N ALA A 270 -2.10 3.23 -15.74
CA ALA A 270 -2.56 4.05 -16.85
C ALA A 270 -3.57 5.12 -16.37
N ALA A 271 -3.76 6.17 -17.17
CA ALA A 271 -4.65 7.29 -16.84
C ALA A 271 -6.06 6.85 -16.40
N GLN A 272 -6.68 5.91 -17.13
CA GLN A 272 -8.01 5.40 -16.78
C GLN A 272 -8.02 4.65 -15.44
N ALA A 273 -6.98 3.85 -15.15
CA ALA A 273 -6.88 3.11 -13.90
C ALA A 273 -6.75 4.08 -12.72
N ILE A 274 -5.91 5.11 -12.88
CA ILE A 274 -5.67 6.15 -11.87
C ILE A 274 -6.98 6.90 -11.55
N ALA A 275 -7.70 7.37 -12.57
CA ALA A 275 -8.97 8.07 -12.39
C ALA A 275 -10.06 7.16 -11.77
N ASN A 276 -10.04 5.86 -12.07
CA ASN A 276 -10.95 4.90 -11.42
C ASN A 276 -10.57 4.67 -9.95
N TYR A 277 -9.28 4.60 -9.66
CA TYR A 277 -8.76 4.40 -8.32
C TYR A 277 -9.03 5.61 -7.43
N GLU A 278 -8.75 6.84 -7.89
CA GLU A 278 -9.06 8.09 -7.18
C GLU A 278 -10.53 8.16 -6.78
N ARG A 279 -11.44 7.92 -7.74
CA ARG A 279 -12.89 7.97 -7.49
C ARG A 279 -13.35 6.93 -6.49
N SER A 280 -12.80 5.71 -6.58
CA SER A 280 -13.13 4.63 -5.64
C SER A 280 -12.59 4.93 -4.26
N PHE A 281 -11.35 5.42 -4.17
CA PHE A 281 -10.69 5.80 -2.92
C PHE A 281 -11.49 6.84 -2.18
N TYR A 282 -11.85 7.96 -2.81
CA TYR A 282 -12.62 9.00 -2.11
C TYR A 282 -14.07 8.60 -1.82
N ALA A 283 -14.70 7.78 -2.67
CA ALA A 283 -16.04 7.29 -2.37
C ALA A 283 -16.08 6.41 -1.11
N TYR A 284 -15.06 5.57 -0.89
CA TYR A 284 -14.94 4.75 0.33
C TYR A 284 -14.40 5.52 1.53
N HIS A 285 -13.41 6.40 1.32
CA HIS A 285 -12.95 7.36 2.33
C HIS A 285 -14.14 8.09 2.95
N ASP A 286 -14.98 8.70 2.11
CA ASP A 286 -16.14 9.44 2.60
C ASP A 286 -17.14 8.51 3.27
N THR A 287 -17.45 7.37 2.66
CA THR A 287 -18.43 6.43 3.24
C THR A 287 -18.04 5.98 4.64
N TRP A 288 -16.79 5.60 4.86
CA TRP A 288 -16.31 5.16 6.17
C TRP A 288 -16.10 6.32 7.16
N MET A 289 -15.67 7.49 6.68
CA MET A 289 -15.63 8.70 7.50
C MET A 289 -17.02 9.06 8.06
N HIS A 290 -18.06 9.04 7.22
CA HIS A 290 -19.44 9.28 7.64
C HIS A 290 -19.97 8.21 8.61
N ALA A 291 -19.44 6.99 8.53
CA ALA A 291 -19.74 5.91 9.46
C ALA A 291 -18.93 6.00 10.78
N GLY A 292 -18.15 7.07 10.98
CA GLY A 292 -17.33 7.27 12.19
C GLY A 292 -16.16 6.30 12.29
N ARG A 293 -15.69 5.74 11.16
CA ARG A 293 -14.49 4.89 11.11
C ARG A 293 -13.25 5.76 10.97
N PHE A 294 -12.13 5.27 11.51
CA PHE A 294 -10.84 5.93 11.32
C PHE A 294 -10.36 5.74 9.88
N ILE A 295 -10.13 6.86 9.17
CA ILE A 295 -9.67 6.87 7.76
C ILE A 295 -8.29 7.52 7.58
N GLY A 296 -7.59 7.86 8.66
CA GLY A 296 -6.37 8.68 8.56
C GLY A 296 -5.22 8.03 7.78
N LYS A 297 -5.12 6.69 7.82
CA LYS A 297 -4.08 5.95 7.10
C LYS A 297 -4.54 5.56 5.70
N ASP A 298 -3.88 6.10 4.68
CA ASP A 298 -4.11 5.72 3.28
C ASP A 298 -3.98 4.21 3.04
N GLN A 299 -3.00 3.56 3.67
CA GLN A 299 -2.76 2.12 3.52
C GLN A 299 -3.94 1.26 3.95
N THR A 300 -4.71 1.66 4.97
CA THR A 300 -5.87 0.87 5.43
C THR A 300 -7.04 1.00 4.45
N LEU A 301 -7.16 2.14 3.76
CA LEU A 301 -8.09 2.33 2.65
C LEU A 301 -7.66 1.54 1.42
N ILE A 302 -6.38 1.60 1.04
CA ILE A 302 -5.81 0.83 -0.07
C ILE A 302 -6.07 -0.67 0.12
N ASN A 303 -5.78 -1.20 1.32
CA ASN A 303 -6.02 -2.59 1.65
C ASN A 303 -7.49 -2.97 1.52
N ALA A 304 -8.41 -2.15 2.05
CA ALA A 304 -9.83 -2.43 1.92
C ALA A 304 -10.29 -2.45 0.45
N LEU A 305 -9.79 -1.52 -0.39
CA LEU A 305 -10.06 -1.55 -1.82
C LEU A 305 -9.49 -2.79 -2.52
N ILE A 306 -8.32 -3.26 -2.09
CA ILE A 306 -7.73 -4.52 -2.57
C ILE A 306 -8.66 -5.70 -2.27
N PHE A 307 -9.24 -5.78 -1.08
CA PHE A 307 -10.19 -6.84 -0.73
C PHE A 307 -11.47 -6.77 -1.57
N LEU A 308 -12.00 -5.57 -1.83
CA LEU A 308 -13.24 -5.36 -2.57
C LEU A 308 -13.06 -5.54 -4.09
N TYR A 309 -11.90 -5.18 -4.63
CA TYR A 309 -11.64 -5.10 -6.07
C TYR A 309 -10.33 -5.80 -6.49
N PRO A 310 -10.05 -7.04 -6.05
CA PRO A 310 -8.72 -7.64 -6.16
C PRO A 310 -8.25 -7.89 -7.60
N GLN A 311 -9.14 -7.83 -8.59
CA GLN A 311 -8.78 -7.94 -10.02
C GLN A 311 -8.15 -6.66 -10.58
N HIS A 312 -8.25 -5.53 -9.89
CA HIS A 312 -7.71 -4.23 -10.31
C HIS A 312 -6.34 -3.93 -9.71
N PHE A 313 -5.85 -4.77 -8.80
CA PHE A 313 -4.59 -4.54 -8.07
C PHE A 313 -3.57 -5.64 -8.34
N PHE A 314 -2.34 -5.20 -8.58
CA PHE A 314 -1.20 -6.06 -8.84
C PHE A 314 0.02 -5.54 -8.10
N GLY A 315 0.93 -6.43 -7.76
CA GLY A 315 2.09 -6.05 -6.98
C GLY A 315 3.15 -7.11 -6.91
N VAL A 316 4.23 -6.74 -6.24
CA VAL A 316 5.31 -7.64 -5.87
C VAL A 316 5.24 -7.91 -4.39
N LEU A 317 5.46 -9.16 -4.00
CA LEU A 317 5.52 -9.56 -2.60
C LEU A 317 6.98 -9.74 -2.20
N VAL A 318 7.49 -8.88 -1.31
CA VAL A 318 8.90 -8.93 -0.85
C VAL A 318 9.14 -9.98 0.24
N ASN A 319 8.12 -10.34 1.03
CA ASN A 319 8.27 -11.38 2.06
C ASN A 319 7.47 -12.65 1.71
N ASP A 320 7.81 -13.29 0.59
CA ASP A 320 7.25 -14.59 0.20
C ASP A 320 8.13 -15.75 0.70
N TYR A 321 7.87 -16.25 1.92
CA TYR A 321 8.68 -17.31 2.56
C TYR A 321 8.90 -18.57 1.69
N PRO A 322 7.89 -19.16 1.03
CA PRO A 322 8.10 -20.27 0.09
C PRO A 322 9.08 -19.96 -1.05
N ALA A 323 9.05 -18.74 -1.59
CA ALA A 323 9.96 -18.31 -2.66
C ALA A 323 11.38 -18.05 -2.16
N ALA A 324 11.54 -17.83 -0.84
CA ALA A 324 12.82 -17.61 -0.16
C ALA A 324 13.64 -18.89 0.09
N SER A 325 13.08 -20.07 -0.17
CA SER A 325 13.73 -21.35 0.15
C SER A 325 15.12 -21.46 -0.50
N GLY A 326 16.14 -21.70 0.32
CA GLY A 326 17.54 -21.78 -0.12
C GLY A 326 18.27 -20.44 -0.23
N VAL A 327 17.66 -19.33 0.17
CA VAL A 327 18.34 -18.04 0.34
C VAL A 327 18.83 -17.91 1.80
N PRO A 328 20.12 -17.62 2.06
CA PRO A 328 20.59 -17.28 3.39
C PRO A 328 19.76 -16.14 3.99
N GLN A 329 19.48 -16.20 5.29
CA GLN A 329 18.73 -15.16 5.99
C GLN A 329 19.40 -13.78 5.76
N SER A 330 18.61 -12.80 5.33
CA SER A 330 19.06 -11.42 5.11
C SER A 330 17.98 -10.43 5.57
N SER A 331 18.10 -9.14 5.23
CA SER A 331 17.08 -8.13 5.53
C SER A 331 15.76 -8.38 4.80
N THR A 332 15.80 -9.14 3.70
CA THR A 332 14.61 -9.58 2.95
C THR A 332 14.68 -11.08 2.66
N SER A 333 13.53 -11.67 2.32
CA SER A 333 13.43 -13.04 1.81
C SER A 333 14.21 -13.29 0.51
N PHE A 334 14.65 -12.23 -0.18
CA PHE A 334 15.31 -12.30 -1.49
C PHE A 334 16.79 -11.90 -1.45
N GLY A 335 17.39 -11.83 -0.27
CA GLY A 335 18.79 -11.47 -0.06
C GLY A 335 18.97 -10.01 0.35
N ALA A 336 20.15 -9.47 0.04
CA ALA A 336 20.57 -8.12 0.35
C ALA A 336 19.88 -7.09 -0.57
N CYS A 337 18.59 -6.88 -0.37
CA CYS A 337 17.75 -6.00 -1.21
C CYS A 337 17.49 -4.62 -0.59
N GLY A 338 18.37 -4.15 0.29
CA GLY A 338 18.15 -2.93 1.06
C GLY A 338 17.01 -3.09 2.09
N ASP A 339 16.27 -2.00 2.29
CA ASP A 339 15.07 -1.95 3.12
C ASP A 339 13.90 -2.58 2.36
N SER A 340 13.22 -3.56 2.97
CA SER A 340 12.07 -4.25 2.37
C SER A 340 10.96 -3.29 1.94
N TRP A 341 10.77 -2.19 2.67
CA TRP A 341 9.72 -1.19 2.38
C TRP A 341 9.99 -0.42 1.07
N TRP A 342 11.20 -0.50 0.54
CA TRP A 342 11.60 0.17 -0.71
C TRP A 342 11.99 -0.82 -1.81
N TYR A 343 11.70 -2.12 -1.61
CA TYR A 343 12.07 -3.18 -2.55
C TYR A 343 11.54 -2.96 -3.97
N TYR A 344 10.35 -2.35 -4.10
CA TYR A 344 9.76 -2.02 -5.38
C TYR A 344 10.66 -1.12 -6.24
N GLN A 345 11.52 -0.30 -5.63
CA GLN A 345 12.47 0.55 -6.36
C GLN A 345 13.45 -0.31 -7.15
N TRP A 346 14.06 -1.30 -6.50
CA TRP A 346 14.92 -2.27 -7.17
C TRP A 346 14.13 -3.07 -8.19
N TRP A 347 12.94 -3.57 -7.84
CA TRP A 347 12.18 -4.43 -8.73
C TRP A 347 11.75 -3.74 -10.04
N LEU A 348 11.41 -2.45 -9.98
CA LEU A 348 10.96 -1.65 -11.11
C LEU A 348 12.11 -1.03 -11.93
N ALA A 349 13.34 -1.06 -11.45
CA ALA A 349 14.48 -0.57 -12.21
C ALA A 349 14.75 -1.46 -13.43
N ASP A 350 15.37 -0.90 -14.47
CA ASP A 350 15.84 -1.67 -15.61
C ASP A 350 16.98 -2.61 -15.21
N ASP A 351 17.19 -3.68 -15.98
CA ASP A 351 18.09 -4.79 -15.64
C ASP A 351 19.50 -4.31 -15.27
N LYS A 352 20.05 -3.36 -16.02
CA LYS A 352 21.38 -2.79 -15.73
C LYS A 352 21.42 -2.07 -14.39
N GLU A 353 20.45 -1.21 -14.10
CA GLU A 353 20.40 -0.44 -12.85
C GLU A 353 20.16 -1.35 -11.64
N ARG A 354 19.36 -2.42 -11.81
CA ARG A 354 19.16 -3.47 -10.79
C ARG A 354 20.43 -4.21 -10.45
N GLU A 355 21.20 -4.61 -11.45
CA GLU A 355 22.45 -5.32 -11.23
C GLU A 355 23.48 -4.40 -10.57
N GLN A 356 23.56 -3.13 -10.98
CA GLN A 356 24.42 -2.15 -10.33
C GLN A 356 24.02 -1.89 -8.87
N MET A 357 22.73 -1.83 -8.58
CA MET A 357 22.25 -1.68 -7.21
C MET A 357 22.54 -2.93 -6.36
N ALA A 358 22.35 -4.11 -6.95
CA ALA A 358 22.69 -5.37 -6.30
C ALA A 358 24.19 -5.50 -6.03
N ASP A 359 25.04 -5.00 -6.93
CA ASP A 359 26.48 -4.88 -6.75
C ASP A 359 26.81 -3.92 -5.60
N LEU A 360 26.18 -2.74 -5.55
CA LEU A 360 26.38 -1.74 -4.49
C LEU A 360 26.12 -2.33 -3.09
N TRP A 361 25.14 -3.22 -2.96
CA TRP A 361 24.79 -3.83 -1.69
C TRP A 361 25.72 -4.95 -1.21
N ILE A 362 26.53 -5.54 -2.10
CA ILE A 362 27.40 -6.68 -1.74
C ILE A 362 28.89 -6.41 -1.98
N THR A 363 29.23 -5.42 -2.79
CA THR A 363 30.60 -5.09 -3.17
C THR A 363 31.21 -4.19 -2.10
N PRO A 364 32.30 -4.62 -1.45
CA PRO A 364 32.99 -3.76 -0.50
C PRO A 364 33.61 -2.54 -1.19
N SER A 365 33.56 -1.38 -0.53
CA SER A 365 34.43 -0.26 -0.89
C SER A 365 35.90 -0.67 -0.77
N ASP A 366 36.80 0.01 -1.48
CA ASP A 366 38.23 -0.29 -1.46
C ASP A 366 38.78 -0.49 -0.03
N GLY A 367 39.32 -1.69 0.23
CA GLY A 367 39.87 -2.07 1.54
C GLY A 367 38.87 -2.64 2.55
N ALA A 368 37.57 -2.60 2.27
CA ALA A 368 36.55 -3.26 3.09
C ALA A 368 36.43 -4.75 2.72
N SER A 369 36.06 -5.58 3.69
CA SER A 369 35.69 -6.98 3.47
C SER A 369 34.18 -7.10 3.19
N ALA A 370 33.74 -8.24 2.63
CA ALA A 370 32.31 -8.53 2.49
C ALA A 370 31.57 -8.48 3.84
N ARG A 371 32.27 -8.82 4.93
CA ARG A 371 31.72 -8.72 6.29
C ARG A 371 31.47 -7.28 6.71
N ASP A 372 32.32 -6.34 6.30
CA ASP A 372 32.16 -4.93 6.63
C ASP A 372 30.93 -4.34 5.94
N VAL A 373 30.64 -4.77 4.70
CA VAL A 373 29.40 -4.41 3.99
C VAL A 373 28.19 -4.95 4.74
N ASP A 374 28.20 -6.22 5.12
CA ASP A 374 27.09 -6.80 5.89
C ASP A 374 26.89 -6.08 7.23
N LEU A 375 27.97 -5.70 7.92
CA LEU A 375 27.88 -4.92 9.16
C LEU A 375 27.31 -3.51 8.92
N ALA A 376 27.72 -2.82 7.84
CA ALA A 376 27.23 -1.49 7.50
C ALA A 376 25.71 -1.48 7.27
N TYR A 377 25.16 -2.56 6.71
CA TYR A 377 23.73 -2.74 6.49
C TYR A 377 23.02 -3.53 7.61
N SER A 378 23.70 -3.82 8.73
CA SER A 378 23.16 -4.60 9.85
C SER A 378 22.61 -5.98 9.46
N ARG A 379 23.33 -6.71 8.59
CA ARG A 379 22.93 -8.02 8.02
C ARG A 379 23.79 -9.19 8.54
N PRO A 380 23.28 -10.43 8.44
CA PRO A 380 24.08 -11.63 8.65
C PRO A 380 25.25 -11.72 7.66
N ALA A 381 26.35 -12.35 8.09
CA ALA A 381 27.53 -12.56 7.26
C ALA A 381 27.22 -13.48 6.07
N GLY A 382 27.66 -13.09 4.88
CA GLY A 382 27.42 -13.86 3.66
C GLY A 382 26.02 -13.66 3.10
N SER A 383 25.45 -12.47 3.25
CA SER A 383 24.16 -12.14 2.65
C SER A 383 24.20 -12.39 1.13
N ALA A 384 23.20 -13.10 0.62
CA ALA A 384 23.09 -13.34 -0.82
C ALA A 384 22.78 -12.05 -1.56
N ARG A 385 23.23 -11.94 -2.82
CA ARG A 385 22.81 -10.90 -3.76
C ARG A 385 21.29 -10.83 -3.83
N CYS A 386 20.75 -9.61 -3.96
CA CYS A 386 19.31 -9.39 -4.15
C CYS A 386 18.76 -10.18 -5.35
N ARG A 387 17.53 -10.68 -5.23
CA ARG A 387 16.85 -11.49 -6.24
C ARG A 387 15.47 -10.95 -6.58
N ASP A 388 15.03 -11.31 -7.77
CA ASP A 388 13.68 -11.04 -8.27
C ASP A 388 12.64 -11.90 -7.54
N THR A 389 11.46 -11.33 -7.32
CA THR A 389 10.28 -12.00 -6.76
C THR A 389 9.22 -12.19 -7.84
N HIS A 390 8.13 -12.87 -7.48
CA HIS A 390 7.00 -13.05 -8.37
C HIS A 390 6.07 -11.85 -8.38
N LEU A 391 5.41 -11.66 -9.53
CA LEU A 391 4.27 -10.76 -9.65
C LEU A 391 3.02 -11.47 -9.15
N PHE A 392 2.21 -10.76 -8.36
CA PHE A 392 0.94 -11.25 -7.83
C PHE A 392 -0.20 -10.36 -8.29
N THR A 393 -1.26 -10.98 -8.82
CA THR A 393 -2.61 -10.39 -8.71
C THR A 393 -2.95 -10.29 -7.22
N ALA A 394 -3.65 -9.25 -6.79
CA ALA A 394 -4.08 -9.18 -5.40
C ALA A 394 -5.02 -10.35 -5.02
N ARG A 395 -5.78 -10.87 -5.99
CA ARG A 395 -6.59 -12.09 -5.81
C ARG A 395 -5.74 -13.32 -5.46
N GLN A 396 -4.61 -13.52 -6.14
CA GLN A 396 -3.68 -14.62 -5.84
C GLN A 396 -3.08 -14.45 -4.44
N LEU A 397 -2.67 -13.22 -4.09
CA LEU A 397 -2.16 -12.92 -2.75
C LEU A 397 -3.20 -13.25 -1.67
N LEU A 398 -4.44 -12.76 -1.83
CA LEU A 398 -5.53 -12.99 -0.88
C LEU A 398 -5.91 -14.46 -0.77
N ARG A 399 -5.96 -15.21 -1.88
CA ARG A 399 -6.22 -16.67 -1.83
C ARG A 399 -5.07 -17.46 -1.22
N LYS A 400 -3.82 -17.01 -1.39
CA LYS A 400 -2.65 -17.60 -0.74
C LYS A 400 -2.73 -17.41 0.77
N ALA A 401 -3.10 -16.21 1.22
CA ALA A 401 -3.20 -15.85 2.63
C ALA A 401 -4.44 -16.40 3.35
N LEU A 402 -5.62 -16.22 2.75
CA LEU A 402 -6.93 -16.45 3.37
C LEU A 402 -7.55 -17.79 2.96
N GLY A 403 -6.87 -18.55 2.10
CA GLY A 403 -7.28 -19.85 1.62
C GLY A 403 -7.83 -19.83 0.18
N ARG A 404 -7.61 -20.94 -0.53
CA ARG A 404 -7.96 -21.08 -1.97
C ARG A 404 -9.43 -20.81 -2.30
N PHE A 405 -10.33 -20.98 -1.33
CA PHE A 405 -11.77 -20.78 -1.48
C PHE A 405 -12.23 -19.40 -1.03
N TRP A 406 -11.31 -18.49 -0.70
CA TRP A 406 -11.65 -17.12 -0.39
C TRP A 406 -12.24 -16.42 -1.63
N TRP A 407 -13.28 -15.64 -1.39
CA TRP A 407 -13.97 -14.82 -2.39
C TRP A 407 -13.99 -13.37 -1.93
N PRO A 408 -13.82 -12.40 -2.85
CA PRO A 408 -13.92 -11.00 -2.49
C PRO A 408 -15.30 -10.70 -1.88
N PRO A 409 -15.36 -9.90 -0.80
CA PRO A 409 -16.61 -9.38 -0.29
C PRO A 409 -17.36 -8.61 -1.37
N ARG A 410 -18.68 -8.55 -1.24
CA ARG A 410 -19.50 -7.78 -2.17
C ARG A 410 -19.32 -6.30 -1.88
N ALA A 411 -18.73 -5.59 -2.83
CA ALA A 411 -18.68 -4.13 -2.82
C ALA A 411 -20.07 -3.51 -3.05
N SER A 412 -20.41 -2.49 -2.27
CA SER A 412 -21.63 -1.70 -2.42
C SER A 412 -21.52 -0.69 -3.56
N LEU A 413 -20.30 -0.27 -3.89
CA LEU A 413 -19.98 0.62 -5.00
C LEU A 413 -19.36 -0.13 -6.18
N ALA A 414 -19.54 0.37 -7.39
CA ALA A 414 -18.81 -0.13 -8.55
C ALA A 414 -17.43 0.53 -8.65
N TRP A 415 -16.44 -0.21 -9.15
CA TRP A 415 -15.09 0.31 -9.38
C TRP A 415 -15.12 1.53 -10.32
N GLY A 416 -14.47 2.61 -9.89
CA GLY A 416 -14.39 3.86 -10.63
C GLY A 416 -15.68 4.67 -10.65
N VAL A 417 -16.72 4.31 -9.88
CA VAL A 417 -17.95 5.11 -9.83
C VAL A 417 -17.87 6.08 -8.66
N ALA A 418 -17.80 7.37 -8.97
CA ALA A 418 -17.97 8.41 -7.96
C ALA A 418 -19.38 8.32 -7.38
N ARG A 419 -19.51 8.51 -6.06
CA ARG A 419 -20.82 8.61 -5.42
C ARG A 419 -21.55 9.78 -6.06
N THR A 420 -22.69 9.51 -6.70
CA THR A 420 -23.58 10.60 -7.13
C THR A 420 -23.98 11.33 -5.85
N PRO A 421 -23.70 12.63 -5.69
CA PRO A 421 -24.07 13.34 -4.48
C PRO A 421 -25.59 13.22 -4.30
N GLY A 422 -25.98 12.34 -3.39
CA GLY A 422 -27.37 12.09 -3.07
C GLY A 422 -27.95 13.41 -2.59
N ARG A 423 -29.10 13.79 -3.16
CA ARG A 423 -29.73 15.12 -3.06
C ARG A 423 -30.09 15.60 -1.65
N ASN A 424 -29.68 14.93 -0.57
CA ASN A 424 -30.04 15.22 0.83
C ASN A 424 -29.02 14.66 1.85
N SER A 425 -27.70 14.86 1.67
CA SER A 425 -26.74 14.62 2.76
C SER A 425 -26.15 15.93 3.25
N SER A 426 -26.93 16.68 4.04
CA SER A 426 -26.31 17.49 5.09
C SER A 426 -25.47 16.54 5.94
N LEU A 427 -24.16 16.78 6.04
CA LEU A 427 -23.27 16.06 6.95
C LEU A 427 -24.00 15.88 8.28
N PRO A 428 -24.27 14.66 8.75
CA PRO A 428 -24.76 14.50 10.11
C PRO A 428 -23.71 15.13 11.01
N SER A 429 -24.09 16.19 11.72
CA SER A 429 -23.26 16.74 12.78
C SER A 429 -22.98 15.58 13.73
N ILE A 430 -21.74 15.07 13.73
CA ILE A 430 -21.32 14.06 14.69
C ILE A 430 -21.61 14.70 16.05
N PRO A 431 -22.52 14.14 16.86
CA PRO A 431 -22.69 14.65 18.20
C PRO A 431 -21.34 14.46 18.88
N LEU A 432 -20.68 15.56 19.24
CA LEU A 432 -19.60 15.56 20.22
C LEU A 432 -20.20 15.16 21.56
N SER A 433 -20.69 13.93 21.69
CA SER A 433 -20.92 13.32 22.98
C SER A 433 -19.55 13.21 23.61
N ALA A 434 -19.31 14.06 24.62
CA ALA A 434 -18.10 14.08 25.42
C ALA A 434 -17.71 12.64 25.80
N PRO A 435 -16.42 12.29 25.78
CA PRO A 435 -15.98 10.98 26.24
C PRO A 435 -16.53 10.76 27.66
N PRO A 436 -16.94 9.52 27.99
CA PRO A 436 -17.33 9.21 29.36
C PRO A 436 -16.20 9.62 30.28
N LEU A 437 -16.50 10.51 31.23
CA LEU A 437 -15.61 10.82 32.34
C LEU A 437 -15.19 9.49 32.96
N LEU A 438 -13.94 9.08 32.70
CA LEU A 438 -13.31 8.02 33.47
C LEU A 438 -13.18 8.59 34.88
N ASP A 439 -14.09 8.13 35.74
CA ASP A 439 -14.12 8.46 37.15
C ASP A 439 -12.76 8.08 37.73
N GLY A 440 -12.00 9.10 38.11
CA GLY A 440 -10.68 8.96 38.69
C GLY A 440 -10.80 8.36 40.08
N SER A 441 -10.87 7.03 40.18
CA SER A 441 -10.60 6.35 41.43
C SER A 441 -9.10 6.41 41.69
N GLU A 442 -8.75 7.21 42.69
CA GLU A 442 -7.46 7.28 43.37
C GLU A 442 -6.84 5.89 43.56
N SER A 443 -5.59 5.72 43.12
CA SER A 443 -4.70 4.71 43.69
C SER A 443 -3.50 5.42 44.30
N THR A 444 -3.60 5.67 45.60
CA THR A 444 -2.46 5.81 46.49
C THR A 444 -1.79 4.45 46.65
N LEU A 445 -0.60 4.28 46.07
CA LEU A 445 0.63 3.68 46.63
C LEU A 445 1.67 3.41 45.53
#